data_AF-W9EDI2-F1
#
_entry.id   AF-W9EDI2-F1
#
_cell.length_a   1.000
_cell.length_b   1.000
_cell.length_c   1.000
_cell.angle_alpha   90.00
_cell.angle_beta   90.00
_cell.angle_gamma   90.00
#
_symmetry.space_group_name_H-M   'P 1'
#
loop_
_entity.id
_entity.type
_entity.pdbx_description
1 polymer ?
#
loop_
_entity_poly.entity_id
_entity_poly.type
_entity_poly.pdbx_seq_one_letter_code
_entity_poly.pdbx_strand_id
1 'polypeptide(L)'
;MPSINELGEKIRAAREEKAFSQSEVVEKLMEKGINMSRETLSKIENGNRSISAVELNALCSILGIDINSLFNEDDDLVTLFRKRNFSENTINEVGKLQDMIKVFIYQKKIYNGEFKPIKRKPLWEEC
;
A
#
# COMPACT_ATOMS: atom_id res chain seq x y z
N MET A 1 7.45 2.42 1.84
CA MET A 1 6.54 1.62 2.70
C MET A 1 5.16 2.28 2.62
N PRO A 2 4.09 1.56 2.24
CA PRO A 2 2.75 2.14 2.14
C PRO A 2 2.27 2.62 3.51
N SER A 3 1.49 3.70 3.52
CA SER A 3 0.82 4.16 4.75
C SER A 3 -0.21 3.13 5.22
N ILE A 4 -0.59 3.19 6.50
CA ILE A 4 -1.61 2.29 7.08
C ILE A 4 -2.94 2.42 6.31
N ASN A 5 -3.29 3.64 5.86
CA ASN A 5 -4.49 3.90 5.07
C ASN A 5 -4.42 3.25 3.68
N GLU A 6 -3.30 3.40 2.97
CA GLU A 6 -3.12 2.78 1.65
C GLU A 6 -3.15 1.26 1.73
N LEU A 7 -2.58 0.68 2.78
CA LEU A 7 -2.62 -0.77 3.01
C LEU A 7 -4.05 -1.26 3.29
N GLY A 8 -4.79 -0.54 4.16
CA GLY A 8 -6.19 -0.85 4.46
C GLY A 8 -7.09 -0.81 3.23
N GLU A 9 -6.96 0.22 2.41
CA GLU A 9 -7.69 0.36 1.14
C GLU A 9 -7.38 -0.77 0.16
N LYS A 10 -6.09 -1.16 0.02
CA LYS A 10 -5.72 -2.31 -0.83
C LYS A 10 -6.34 -3.62 -0.35
N ILE A 11 -6.34 -3.87 0.96
CA ILE A 11 -6.97 -5.07 1.56
C ILE A 11 -8.48 -5.06 1.29
N ARG A 12 -9.13 -3.91 1.51
CA ARG A 12 -10.56 -3.73 1.27
C ARG A 12 -10.93 -3.98 -0.19
N ALA A 13 -10.19 -3.39 -1.12
CA ALA A 13 -10.43 -3.53 -2.55
C ALA A 13 -10.32 -5.00 -2.99
N ALA A 14 -9.29 -5.71 -2.54
CA ALA A 14 -9.12 -7.14 -2.84
C ALA A 14 -10.21 -8.02 -2.21
N ARG A 15 -10.71 -7.67 -1.02
CA ARG A 15 -11.87 -8.34 -0.41
C ARG A 15 -13.12 -8.15 -1.26
N GLU A 16 -13.40 -6.92 -1.67
CA GLU A 16 -14.59 -6.56 -2.45
C GLU A 16 -14.55 -7.17 -3.86
N GLU A 17 -13.37 -7.26 -4.49
CA GLU A 17 -13.16 -7.94 -5.77
C GLU A 17 -13.54 -9.43 -5.71
N LYS A 18 -13.31 -10.08 -4.56
CA LYS A 18 -13.73 -11.46 -4.30
C LYS A 18 -15.17 -11.60 -3.81
N ALA A 19 -15.91 -10.50 -3.70
CA ALA A 19 -17.26 -10.43 -3.14
C ALA A 19 -17.38 -11.00 -1.72
N PHE A 20 -16.29 -10.99 -0.94
CA PHE A 20 -16.33 -11.44 0.46
C PHE A 20 -16.82 -10.32 1.37
N SER A 21 -17.67 -10.67 2.32
CA SER A 21 -17.98 -9.84 3.49
C SER A 21 -16.81 -9.85 4.48
N GLN A 22 -16.77 -8.85 5.36
CA GLN A 22 -15.77 -8.82 6.44
C GLN A 22 -15.91 -10.02 7.39
N SER A 23 -17.14 -10.50 7.62
CA SER A 23 -17.39 -11.67 8.46
C SER A 23 -16.83 -12.95 7.85
N GLU A 24 -17.04 -13.18 6.55
CA GLU A 24 -16.50 -14.36 5.86
C GLU A 24 -14.97 -14.40 5.87
N VAL A 25 -14.31 -13.25 5.73
CA VAL A 25 -12.85 -13.17 5.84
C VAL A 25 -12.37 -13.50 7.25
N VAL A 26 -13.08 -13.00 8.27
CA VAL A 26 -12.78 -13.29 9.68
C VAL A 26 -12.94 -14.78 10.01
N GLU A 27 -13.98 -15.43 9.49
CA GLU A 27 -14.16 -16.88 9.64
C GLU A 27 -13.00 -17.67 9.01
N LYS A 28 -12.59 -17.31 7.79
CA LYS A 28 -11.42 -17.91 7.12
C LYS A 28 -10.10 -17.63 7.86
N LEU A 29 -9.99 -16.49 8.54
CA LEU A 29 -8.83 -16.17 9.38
C LEU A 29 -8.78 -17.07 10.62
N MET A 30 -9.94 -17.33 11.24
CA MET A 30 -10.02 -18.25 12.38
C MET A 30 -9.59 -19.67 12.01
N GLU A 31 -9.96 -20.16 10.81
CA GLU A 31 -9.48 -21.45 10.28
C GLU A 31 -7.95 -21.52 10.15
N LYS A 32 -7.28 -20.38 9.95
CA LYS A 32 -5.81 -20.24 9.91
C LYS A 32 -5.18 -19.95 11.27
N GLY A 33 -5.96 -20.02 12.36
CA GLY A 33 -5.47 -19.76 13.72
C GLY A 33 -5.32 -18.26 14.06
N ILE A 34 -5.85 -17.36 13.21
CA ILE A 34 -5.85 -15.92 13.46
C ILE A 34 -7.19 -15.52 14.06
N ASN A 35 -7.19 -15.18 15.35
CA ASN A 35 -8.39 -14.70 16.02
C ASN A 35 -8.51 -13.17 15.87
N MET A 36 -9.49 -12.72 15.10
CA MET A 36 -9.77 -11.31 14.84
C MET A 36 -11.28 -11.09 14.79
N SER A 37 -11.79 -9.96 15.29
CA SER A 37 -13.22 -9.62 15.13
C SER A 37 -13.50 -8.89 13.81
N ARG A 38 -14.76 -8.91 13.36
CA ARG A 38 -15.21 -8.16 12.17
C ARG A 38 -14.96 -6.64 12.30
N GLU A 39 -15.14 -6.09 13.48
CA GLU A 39 -14.84 -4.68 13.79
C GLU A 39 -13.34 -4.40 13.67
N THR A 40 -12.51 -5.38 14.04
CA THR A 40 -11.05 -5.24 13.94
C THR A 40 -10.62 -5.21 12.48
N LEU A 41 -11.14 -6.12 11.65
CA LEU A 41 -10.91 -6.08 10.19
C LEU A 41 -11.41 -4.77 9.58
N SER A 42 -12.58 -4.29 9.98
CA SER A 42 -13.11 -2.99 9.53
C SER A 42 -12.19 -1.82 9.92
N LYS A 43 -11.63 -1.80 11.12
CA LYS A 43 -10.67 -0.78 11.53
C LYS A 43 -9.38 -0.83 10.72
N ILE A 44 -8.90 -2.03 10.36
CA ILE A 44 -7.74 -2.21 9.49
C ILE A 44 -8.04 -1.67 8.09
N GLU A 45 -9.16 -2.06 7.49
CA GLU A 45 -9.56 -1.63 6.15
C GLU A 45 -9.73 -0.11 6.05
N ASN A 46 -10.17 0.54 7.12
CA ASN A 46 -10.31 2.00 7.19
C ASN A 46 -9.04 2.73 7.68
N GLY A 47 -7.91 2.02 7.87
CA GLY A 47 -6.65 2.61 8.32
C GLY A 47 -6.60 3.06 9.79
N ASN A 48 -7.65 2.74 10.56
CA ASN A 48 -7.80 3.10 11.97
C ASN A 48 -7.09 2.13 12.94
N ARG A 49 -6.53 1.03 12.43
CA ARG A 49 -5.71 0.08 13.18
C ARG A 49 -4.59 -0.45 12.29
N SER A 50 -3.39 -0.56 12.84
CA SER A 50 -2.30 -1.27 12.18
C SER A 50 -2.58 -2.78 12.11
N ILE A 51 -1.88 -3.45 11.20
CA ILE A 51 -1.95 -4.89 11.00
C ILE A 51 -0.56 -5.49 11.23
N SER A 52 -0.49 -6.60 11.95
CA SER A 52 0.77 -7.34 12.15
C SER A 52 1.15 -8.12 10.89
N ALA A 53 2.44 -8.46 10.75
CA ALA A 53 2.92 -9.24 9.60
C ALA A 53 2.24 -10.62 9.48
N VAL A 54 1.93 -11.24 10.62
CA VAL A 54 1.26 -12.55 10.67
C VAL A 54 -0.20 -12.44 10.21
N GLU A 55 -0.95 -11.47 10.73
CA GLU A 55 -2.33 -11.18 10.28
C GLU A 55 -2.35 -10.83 8.78
N LEU A 56 -1.40 -10.00 8.32
CA LEU A 56 -1.31 -9.57 6.93
C LEU A 56 -1.05 -10.74 5.99
N ASN A 57 -0.12 -11.63 6.34
CA ASN A 57 0.19 -12.80 5.53
C ASN A 57 -1.02 -13.74 5.41
N ALA A 58 -1.75 -13.95 6.51
CA ALA A 58 -2.97 -14.76 6.50
C ALA A 58 -4.06 -14.12 5.62
N LEU A 59 -4.26 -12.80 5.73
CA LEU A 59 -5.18 -12.05 4.88
C LEU A 59 -4.81 -12.15 3.39
N CYS A 60 -3.54 -11.97 3.05
CA CYS A 60 -3.03 -12.13 1.69
C CYS A 60 -3.34 -13.52 1.13
N SER A 61 -3.12 -14.57 1.94
CA SER A 61 -3.41 -15.95 1.57
C SER A 61 -4.91 -16.19 1.30
N ILE A 62 -5.82 -15.58 2.07
CA ILE A 62 -7.28 -15.70 1.87
C ILE A 62 -7.71 -14.89 0.64
N LEU A 63 -7.22 -13.67 0.53
CA LEU A 63 -7.57 -12.72 -0.51
C LEU A 63 -6.81 -12.97 -1.82
N GLY A 64 -5.90 -13.95 -1.86
CA GLY A 64 -5.12 -14.27 -3.07
C GLY A 64 -4.25 -13.12 -3.55
N ILE A 65 -3.82 -12.26 -2.61
CA ILE A 65 -2.95 -11.13 -2.88
C ILE A 65 -1.51 -11.60 -2.72
N ASP A 66 -0.65 -11.29 -3.68
CA ASP A 66 0.79 -11.39 -3.44
C ASP A 66 1.19 -10.30 -2.44
N ILE A 67 1.73 -10.69 -1.28
CA ILE A 67 2.12 -9.74 -0.24
C ILE A 67 3.08 -8.69 -0.78
N ASN A 68 3.94 -9.03 -1.74
CA ASN A 68 4.87 -8.07 -2.36
C ASN A 68 4.12 -7.01 -3.16
N SER A 69 2.99 -7.33 -3.80
CA SER A 69 2.16 -6.33 -4.51
C SER A 69 1.55 -5.25 -3.59
N LEU A 70 1.45 -5.53 -2.29
CA LEU A 70 0.98 -4.54 -1.31
C LEU A 70 2.04 -3.47 -1.03
N PHE A 71 3.32 -3.83 -1.14
CA PHE A 71 4.45 -2.95 -0.94
C PHE A 71 5.02 -2.58 -2.30
N ASN A 72 4.81 -1.34 -2.77
CA ASN A 72 5.38 -0.93 -4.04
C ASN A 72 6.88 -1.28 -4.09
N GLU A 73 7.25 -2.12 -5.05
CA GLU A 73 8.58 -2.72 -5.25
C GLU A 73 9.66 -1.73 -5.66
N ASP A 74 9.35 -0.43 -5.67
CA ASP A 74 10.39 0.56 -5.66
C ASP A 74 10.99 0.55 -4.25
N ASP A 75 11.91 -0.40 -4.02
CA ASP A 75 13.06 -0.18 -3.17
C ASP A 75 13.62 1.18 -3.63
N ASP A 76 13.14 2.22 -2.97
CA ASP A 76 13.60 3.58 -3.08
C ASP A 76 15.13 3.48 -3.06
N LEU A 77 15.83 3.95 -4.10
CA LEU A 77 17.29 3.86 -4.19
C LEU A 77 17.92 4.39 -2.88
N VAL A 78 17.28 5.40 -2.28
CA VAL A 78 17.56 5.90 -0.94
C VAL A 78 17.54 4.78 0.13
N THR A 79 16.53 3.91 0.13
CA THR A 79 16.40 2.74 1.02
C THR A 79 17.49 1.70 0.77
N LEU A 80 17.84 1.40 -0.48
CA LEU A 80 18.93 0.48 -0.81
C LEU A 80 20.28 1.00 -0.32
N PHE A 81 20.52 2.30 -0.47
CA PHE A 81 21.76 2.95 -0.04
C PHE A 81 21.82 3.11 1.49
N ARG A 82 20.69 3.35 2.16
CA ARG A 82 20.60 3.31 3.63
C ARG A 82 20.97 1.93 4.19
N LYS A 83 20.45 0.85 3.60
CA LYS A 83 20.75 -0.54 4.02
C LYS A 83 22.26 -0.89 3.94
N ARG A 84 23.02 -0.17 3.11
CA ARG A 84 24.48 -0.36 2.92
C ARG A 84 25.34 0.64 3.72
N ASN A 85 24.75 1.40 4.64
CA ASN A 85 25.45 2.37 5.51
C ASN A 85 26.26 3.45 4.76
N PHE A 86 25.74 3.95 3.64
CA PHE A 86 26.34 5.11 2.96
C PHE A 86 26.16 6.41 3.77
N SER A 87 26.95 7.43 3.44
CA SER A 87 26.84 8.74 4.09
C SER A 87 25.48 9.39 3.81
N GLU A 88 24.97 10.17 4.76
CA GLU A 88 23.72 10.93 4.59
C GLU A 88 23.78 11.88 3.38
N ASN A 89 24.94 12.46 3.07
CA ASN A 89 25.07 13.30 1.89
C ASN A 89 24.84 12.49 0.58
N THR A 90 25.43 11.30 0.49
CA THR A 90 25.21 10.40 -0.66
C THR A 90 23.76 9.98 -0.79
N ILE A 91 23.12 9.65 0.34
CA ILE A 91 21.70 9.27 0.37
C ILE A 91 20.82 10.42 -0.14
N ASN A 92 21.12 11.66 0.25
CA ASN A 92 20.40 12.85 -0.21
C ASN A 92 20.60 13.11 -1.71
N GLU A 93 21.82 12.93 -2.23
CA GLU A 93 22.11 13.07 -3.66
C GLU A 93 21.36 12.03 -4.49
N VAL A 94 21.35 10.77 -4.05
CA VAL A 94 20.60 9.68 -4.69
C VAL A 94 19.10 9.96 -4.66
N GLY A 95 18.57 10.49 -3.56
CA GLY A 95 17.17 10.90 -3.46
C GLY A 95 16.78 11.95 -4.50
N LYS A 96 17.60 13.00 -4.66
CA LYS A 96 17.38 14.04 -5.68
C LYS A 96 17.34 13.44 -7.09
N LEU A 97 18.31 12.57 -7.41
CA LEU A 97 18.37 11.93 -8.72
C LEU A 97 17.14 11.05 -8.98
N GLN A 98 16.71 10.28 -7.98
CA GLN A 98 15.51 9.46 -8.06
C GLN A 98 14.25 10.30 -8.34
N ASP A 99 14.09 11.42 -7.65
CA ASP A 99 12.95 12.31 -7.85
C ASP A 99 12.95 12.91 -9.26
N MET A 100 14.11 13.30 -9.78
CA MET A 100 14.24 13.75 -11.18
C MET A 100 13.80 12.66 -12.16
N ILE A 101 14.24 11.42 -11.97
CA ILE A 101 13.86 10.29 -12.84
C ILE A 101 12.35 10.06 -12.79
N LYS A 102 11.74 10.09 -11.60
CA LYS A 102 10.28 9.96 -11.45
C LYS A 102 9.54 11.05 -12.24
N VAL A 103 10.00 12.30 -12.18
CA VAL A 103 9.40 13.41 -12.95
C VAL A 103 9.42 13.11 -14.45
N PHE A 104 10.55 12.64 -14.99
CA PHE A 104 10.63 12.28 -16.42
C PHE A 104 9.72 11.10 -16.78
N ILE A 105 9.63 10.08 -15.93
CA ILE A 105 8.70 8.96 -16.11
C ILE A 105 7.25 9.46 -16.13
N TYR A 106 6.88 10.38 -15.23
CA TYR A 106 5.54 10.98 -15.22
C TYR A 106 5.26 11.78 -16.48
N GLN A 107 6.19 12.62 -16.93
CA GLN A 107 6.06 13.36 -18.19
C GLN A 107 5.86 12.44 -19.38
N LYS A 108 6.62 11.33 -19.45
CA LYS A 108 6.45 10.31 -20.49
C LYS A 108 5.07 9.67 -20.45
N LYS A 109 4.57 9.32 -19.26
CA LYS A 109 3.21 8.77 -19.09
C LYS A 109 2.13 9.76 -19.52
N ILE A 110 2.32 11.06 -19.25
CA ILE A 110 1.42 12.13 -19.71
C ILE A 110 1.42 12.19 -21.23
N TYR A 111 2.61 12.21 -21.85
CA TYR A 111 2.75 12.24 -23.31
C TYR A 111 2.07 11.05 -23.99
N ASN A 112 2.22 9.84 -23.42
CA ASN A 112 1.60 8.63 -23.95
C ASN A 112 0.09 8.52 -23.66
N GLY A 113 -0.50 9.42 -22.88
CA GLY A 113 -1.90 9.32 -22.44
C GLY A 113 -2.16 8.22 -21.41
N GLU A 114 -1.11 7.63 -20.82
CA GLU A 114 -1.18 6.60 -19.78
C GLU A 114 -1.37 7.19 -18.37
N PHE A 115 -1.24 8.51 -18.25
CA PHE A 115 -1.39 9.19 -16.97
C PHE A 115 -2.87 9.24 -16.55
N LYS A 116 -3.19 8.54 -15.45
CA LYS A 116 -4.50 8.62 -14.79
C LYS A 116 -4.40 9.67 -13.67
N PRO A 117 -4.88 10.91 -13.88
CA PRO A 117 -4.86 11.91 -12.83
C PRO A 117 -5.70 11.42 -11.64
N ILE A 118 -5.13 11.49 -10.44
CA ILE A 118 -5.92 11.34 -9.22
C ILE A 118 -6.85 12.55 -9.19
N LYS A 119 -8.16 12.32 -9.40
CA LYS A 119 -9.18 13.36 -9.26
C LYS A 119 -9.23 13.77 -7.80
N ARG A 120 -8.50 14.83 -7.45
CA ARG A 120 -8.66 15.50 -6.16
C ARG A 120 -9.78 16.50 -6.32
N LYS A 121 -10.81 16.41 -5.47
CA LYS A 121 -11.75 17.51 -5.34
C LYS A 121 -10.97 18.72 -4.84
N PRO A 122 -11.14 19.89 -5.46
CA PRO A 122 -10.54 21.09 -4.94
C PRO A 122 -11.09 21.41 -3.56
N LEU A 123 -10.22 21.81 -2.63
CA LEU A 123 -10.60 22.17 -1.25
C LEU A 123 -11.64 23.31 -1.20
N TRP A 124 -11.74 24.12 -2.25
CA TRP A 124 -12.70 25.21 -2.35
C TRP A 124 -14.10 24.79 -2.84
N GLU A 125 -14.28 23.54 -3.28
CA GLU A 125 -15.62 22.99 -3.61
C GLU A 125 -16.36 22.43 -2.38
N GLU A 126 -15.70 22.40 -1.21
CA GLU A 126 -16.25 21.89 0.05
C GLU A 126 -16.71 23.01 1.02
N CYS A 127 -16.77 24.27 0.54
CA CYS A 127 -17.23 25.44 1.29
C CYS A 127 -18.60 25.93 0.80
#